data_AF-A0AA88IDF3-F1
#
_entry.id   AF-A0AA88IDF3-F1
#
_cell.length_a   1.000
_cell.length_b   1.000
_cell.length_c   1.000
_cell.angle_alpha   90.00
_cell.angle_beta   90.00
_cell.angle_gamma   90.00
#
_symmetry.space_group_name_H-M   'P 1'
#
loop_
_entity.id
_entity.type
_entity.pdbx_description
1 polymer ?
#
loop_
_entity_poly.entity_id
_entity_poly.type
_entity_poly.pdbx_seq_one_letter_code
_entity_poly.pdbx_strand_id
1 'polypeptide(L)'
;MDYNFEEEDWKKKLEKHKLSRNDINNVIMDYLCIEGFKDAAEKFAAESGLKPTIELDSMDERIRVKEALECGKIEEAIHLINEKYPSLLDKDHTLYFRLQQQQMIELIRNQRVEEALQFAQDRLGECAVNDPAVLPEVERTLALLAFDDPEKSPFADLLQLSHRQKVTFKTFECIYTCCQNILIGKS
;
A
#
# COMPACT_ATOMS: atom_id res chain seq x y z
N MET A 1 42.80 -27.50 4.03
CA MET A 1 41.43 -27.72 3.51
C MET A 1 41.04 -26.38 2.95
N ASP A 2 41.39 -26.14 1.69
CA ASP A 2 41.35 -24.81 1.12
C ASP A 2 40.03 -24.65 0.36
N TYR A 3 39.17 -23.81 0.95
CA TYR A 3 37.93 -23.30 0.36
C TYR A 3 38.27 -22.50 -0.90
N ASN A 4 38.40 -23.17 -2.04
CA ASN A 4 38.53 -22.51 -3.34
C ASN A 4 37.33 -22.84 -4.27
N PHE A 5 36.21 -23.27 -3.68
CA PHE A 5 35.01 -23.71 -4.39
C PHE A 5 33.97 -22.59 -4.62
N GLU A 6 34.22 -21.36 -4.17
CA GLU A 6 33.16 -20.35 -4.12
C GLU A 6 33.27 -19.24 -5.16
N GLU A 7 34.43 -18.90 -5.72
CA GLU A 7 34.47 -17.78 -6.68
C GLU A 7 34.39 -18.24 -8.14
N GLU A 8 35.22 -19.20 -8.55
CA GLU A 8 35.25 -19.67 -9.94
C GLU A 8 33.96 -20.42 -10.33
N ASP A 9 33.44 -21.25 -9.43
CA ASP A 9 32.21 -22.00 -9.67
C ASP A 9 30.96 -21.10 -9.67
N TRP A 10 30.97 -20.01 -8.88
CA TRP A 10 29.94 -18.98 -8.98
C TRP A 10 30.02 -18.19 -10.28
N LYS A 11 31.23 -17.79 -10.71
CA LYS A 11 31.45 -17.13 -12.01
C LYS A 11 30.96 -18.00 -13.16
N LYS A 12 31.30 -19.30 -13.17
CA LYS A 12 30.79 -20.27 -14.17
C LYS A 12 29.28 -20.42 -14.16
N LYS A 13 28.63 -20.42 -12.98
CA LYS A 13 27.16 -20.47 -12.87
C LYS A 13 26.50 -19.17 -13.34
N LEU A 14 27.11 -18.02 -13.04
CA LEU A 14 26.63 -16.71 -13.48
C LEU A 14 26.72 -16.57 -15.00
N GLU A 15 27.82 -17.03 -15.62
CA GLU A 15 27.98 -17.03 -17.07
C GLU A 15 26.96 -17.92 -17.80
N LYS A 16 26.44 -18.97 -17.14
CA LYS A 16 25.35 -19.81 -17.67
C LYS A 16 24.00 -19.10 -17.70
N HIS A 17 23.77 -18.12 -16.82
CA HIS A 17 22.55 -17.32 -16.77
C HIS A 17 22.84 -15.88 -17.17
N LYS A 18 23.08 -15.66 -18.48
CA LYS A 18 23.15 -14.30 -19.02
C LYS A 18 21.75 -13.68 -19.02
N LEU A 19 21.51 -12.80 -18.04
CA LEU A 19 20.37 -11.89 -18.09
C LEU A 19 20.50 -11.04 -19.35
N SER A 20 19.49 -11.07 -20.21
CA SER A 20 19.48 -10.22 -21.37
C SER A 20 19.18 -8.78 -20.95
N ARG A 21 19.59 -7.81 -21.80
CA ARG A 21 19.21 -6.41 -21.59
C ARG A 21 17.68 -6.23 -21.58
N ASN A 22 16.95 -7.06 -22.32
CA ASN A 22 15.49 -7.05 -22.31
C ASN A 22 14.92 -7.51 -20.97
N ASP A 23 15.52 -8.51 -20.31
CA ASP A 23 15.07 -8.97 -18.99
C ASP A 23 15.22 -7.85 -17.95
N ILE A 24 16.34 -7.13 -17.99
CA ILE A 24 16.59 -5.97 -17.12
C ILE A 24 15.57 -4.86 -17.42
N ASN A 25 15.37 -4.55 -18.70
CA ASN A 25 14.42 -3.52 -19.09
C ASN A 25 12.99 -3.88 -18.68
N ASN A 26 12.59 -5.16 -18.75
CA ASN A 26 11.27 -5.60 -18.30
C ASN A 26 11.09 -5.38 -16.79
N VAL A 27 12.09 -5.74 -15.97
CA VAL A 27 12.02 -5.52 -14.52
C VAL A 27 11.94 -4.02 -14.18
N ILE A 28 12.69 -3.17 -14.90
CA ILE A 28 12.61 -1.71 -14.73
C ILE A 28 11.22 -1.21 -15.14
N MET A 29 10.69 -1.66 -16.27
CA MET A 29 9.36 -1.28 -16.74
C MET A 29 8.27 -1.67 -15.73
N ASP A 30 8.33 -2.90 -15.20
CA ASP A 30 7.40 -3.38 -14.19
C ASP A 30 7.45 -2.51 -12.93
N TYR A 31 8.66 -2.19 -12.44
CA TYR A 31 8.83 -1.30 -11.29
C TYR A 31 8.20 0.08 -11.53
N LEU A 32 8.47 0.72 -12.67
CA LEU A 32 7.91 2.04 -13.00
C LEU A 32 6.37 2.00 -13.08
N CYS A 33 5.81 0.93 -13.64
CA CYS A 33 4.36 0.74 -13.76
C CYS A 33 3.69 0.46 -12.41
N ILE A 34 4.34 -0.33 -11.54
CA ILE A 34 3.84 -0.69 -10.21
C ILE A 34 3.88 0.51 -9.27
N GLU A 35 4.99 1.24 -9.24
CA GLU A 35 5.16 2.41 -8.34
C GLU A 35 4.39 3.66 -8.79
N GLY A 36 3.85 3.64 -10.00
CA GLY A 36 3.08 4.76 -10.55
C GLY A 36 3.96 5.85 -11.17
N PHE A 37 5.20 5.56 -11.57
CA PHE A 37 6.07 6.52 -12.23
C PHE A 37 5.74 6.66 -13.71
N LYS A 38 4.55 7.22 -14.02
CA LYS A 38 3.99 7.31 -15.37
C LYS A 38 4.94 7.98 -16.38
N ASP A 39 5.40 9.19 -16.09
CA ASP A 39 6.30 9.94 -16.99
C ASP A 39 7.60 9.17 -17.29
N ALA A 40 8.11 8.45 -16.28
CA ALA A 40 9.31 7.63 -16.44
C ALA A 40 9.01 6.37 -17.26
N ALA A 41 7.87 5.71 -17.02
CA ALA A 41 7.43 4.54 -17.79
C ALA A 41 7.21 4.88 -19.27
N GLU A 42 6.62 6.03 -19.59
CA GLU A 42 6.40 6.51 -20.96
C GLU A 42 7.72 6.76 -21.70
N LYS A 43 8.64 7.51 -21.08
CA LYS A 43 9.96 7.77 -21.66
C LYS A 43 10.76 6.47 -21.81
N PHE A 44 10.70 5.61 -20.80
CA PHE A 44 11.40 4.33 -20.82
C PHE A 44 10.84 3.38 -21.89
N ALA A 45 9.53 3.39 -22.14
CA ALA A 45 8.90 2.61 -23.20
C ALA A 45 9.36 3.09 -24.59
N ALA A 46 9.45 4.41 -24.79
CA ALA A 46 9.94 5.00 -26.04
C ALA A 46 11.41 4.64 -26.32
N GLU A 47 12.27 4.60 -25.30
CA GLU A 47 13.69 4.29 -25.45
C GLU A 47 13.98 2.78 -25.56
N SER A 48 13.28 1.95 -24.78
CA SER A 48 13.51 0.51 -24.71
C SER A 48 12.75 -0.28 -25.77
N GLY A 49 11.73 0.31 -26.41
CA GLY A 49 10.81 -0.36 -27.33
C GLY A 49 9.87 -1.36 -26.64
N LEU A 50 9.90 -1.44 -25.31
CA LEU A 50 8.99 -2.29 -24.54
C LEU A 50 7.62 -1.64 -24.42
N LYS A 51 6.58 -2.49 -24.39
CA LYS A 51 5.23 -2.06 -24.04
C LYS A 51 5.05 -2.13 -22.52
N PRO A 52 4.44 -1.12 -21.89
CA PRO A 52 4.07 -1.19 -20.49
C PRO A 52 3.21 -2.43 -20.20
N THR A 53 3.53 -3.14 -19.13
CA THR A 53 2.79 -4.33 -18.66
C THR A 53 1.39 -3.96 -18.15
N ILE A 54 1.21 -2.71 -17.74
CA ILE A 54 -0.03 -2.16 -17.21
C ILE A 54 -0.45 -0.98 -18.08
N GLU A 55 -1.74 -0.88 -18.36
CA GLU A 55 -2.31 0.23 -19.12
C GLU A 55 -2.05 1.56 -18.39
N LEU A 56 -1.41 2.51 -19.06
CA LEU A 56 -0.94 3.78 -18.48
C LEU A 56 -2.09 4.61 -17.87
N ASP A 57 -3.29 4.51 -18.43
CA ASP A 57 -4.47 5.22 -17.92
C ASP A 57 -4.92 4.67 -16.55
N SER A 58 -4.72 3.37 -16.30
CA SER A 58 -4.95 2.78 -14.98
C SER A 58 -3.90 3.19 -13.94
N MET A 59 -2.77 3.79 -14.38
CA MET A 59 -1.74 4.31 -13.46
C MET A 59 -2.20 5.60 -12.81
N ASP A 60 -2.89 6.50 -13.53
CA ASP A 60 -3.34 7.78 -12.98
C ASP A 60 -4.26 7.59 -11.76
N GLU A 61 -5.12 6.58 -11.82
CA GLU A 61 -6.04 6.23 -10.74
C GLU A 61 -5.29 5.72 -9.51
N ARG A 62 -4.31 4.83 -9.71
CA ARG A 62 -3.45 4.33 -8.63
C ARG A 62 -2.65 5.46 -8.00
N ILE A 63 -2.08 6.35 -8.82
CA ILE A 63 -1.31 7.51 -8.34
C ILE A 63 -2.19 8.40 -7.45
N ARG A 64 -3.42 8.72 -7.87
CA ARG A 64 -4.35 9.53 -7.06
C ARG A 64 -4.68 8.89 -5.72
N VAL A 65 -4.92 7.57 -5.70
CA VAL A 65 -5.11 6.84 -4.44
C VAL A 65 -3.84 6.91 -3.56
N LYS A 66 -2.64 6.81 -4.16
CA LYS A 66 -1.35 6.97 -3.45
C LYS A 66 -1.26 8.31 -2.76
N GLU A 67 -1.47 9.37 -3.54
CA GLU A 67 -1.34 10.74 -3.10
C GLU A 67 -2.34 11.05 -1.98
N ALA A 68 -3.59 10.58 -2.12
CA ALA A 68 -4.60 10.72 -1.07
C ALA A 68 -4.16 10.04 0.23
N LEU A 69 -3.66 8.80 0.17
CA LEU A 69 -3.18 8.06 1.35
C LEU A 69 -1.95 8.71 1.99
N GLU A 70 -0.95 9.10 1.19
CA GLU A 70 0.28 9.74 1.66
C GLU A 70 0.01 11.11 2.30
N CYS A 71 -0.95 11.86 1.75
CA CYS A 71 -1.41 13.14 2.30
C CYS A 71 -2.33 12.99 3.52
N GLY A 72 -2.69 11.77 3.93
CA GLY A 72 -3.62 11.53 5.05
C GLY A 72 -5.08 11.83 4.73
N LYS A 73 -5.46 11.93 3.46
CA LYS A 73 -6.84 12.12 3.00
C LYS A 73 -7.52 10.76 2.81
N ILE A 74 -7.73 10.03 3.90
CA ILE A 74 -8.14 8.62 3.83
C ILE A 74 -9.56 8.45 3.30
N GLU A 75 -10.48 9.37 3.62
CA GLU A 75 -11.84 9.36 3.06
C GLU A 75 -11.85 9.52 1.54
N GLU A 76 -11.02 10.42 1.01
CA GLU A 76 -10.83 10.60 -0.43
C GLU A 76 -10.27 9.31 -1.06
N ALA A 77 -9.28 8.68 -0.43
CA ALA A 77 -8.74 7.41 -0.88
C ALA A 77 -9.80 6.30 -0.91
N ILE A 78 -10.62 6.16 0.13
CA ILE A 78 -11.72 5.18 0.19
C ILE A 78 -12.73 5.43 -0.94
N HIS A 79 -13.10 6.69 -1.18
CA HIS A 79 -14.01 7.05 -2.26
C HIS A 79 -13.43 6.63 -3.63
N LEU A 80 -12.18 7.00 -3.91
CA LEU A 80 -11.48 6.64 -5.15
C LEU A 80 -11.39 5.11 -5.33
N ILE A 81 -11.10 4.38 -4.26
CA ILE A 81 -11.05 2.91 -4.28
C ILE A 81 -12.42 2.33 -4.63
N ASN A 82 -13.50 2.80 -4.02
CA ASN A 82 -14.84 2.29 -4.28
C ASN A 82 -15.35 2.65 -5.69
N GLU A 83 -14.93 3.79 -6.22
CA GLU A 83 -15.26 4.22 -7.59
C GLU A 83 -14.58 3.33 -8.64
N LYS A 84 -13.29 2.99 -8.44
CA LYS A 84 -12.47 2.29 -9.44
C LYS A 84 -12.41 0.78 -9.25
N TYR A 85 -12.47 0.32 -8.01
CA TYR A 85 -12.37 -1.09 -7.62
C TYR A 85 -13.60 -1.47 -6.78
N PRO A 86 -14.80 -1.47 -7.39
CA PRO A 86 -16.02 -1.81 -6.67
C PRO A 86 -15.88 -3.20 -6.05
N SER A 87 -16.35 -3.38 -4.82
CA SER A 87 -16.21 -4.60 -4.00
C SER A 87 -14.82 -4.92 -3.44
N LEU A 88 -13.78 -4.12 -3.69
CA LEU A 88 -12.44 -4.41 -3.12
C LEU A 88 -12.48 -4.38 -1.58
N LEU A 89 -13.06 -3.33 -1.01
CA LEU A 89 -13.17 -3.15 0.44
C LEU A 89 -14.21 -4.08 1.06
N ASP A 90 -15.23 -4.50 0.30
CA ASP A 90 -16.21 -5.50 0.74
C ASP A 90 -15.61 -6.92 0.80
N LYS A 91 -14.61 -7.22 -0.03
CA LYS A 91 -13.93 -8.53 -0.03
C LYS A 91 -12.79 -8.58 0.97
N ASP A 92 -12.10 -7.46 1.17
CA ASP A 92 -10.98 -7.34 2.10
C ASP A 92 -11.35 -6.44 3.28
N HIS A 93 -12.11 -7.02 4.22
CA HIS A 93 -12.49 -6.34 5.46
C HIS A 93 -11.27 -5.91 6.30
N THR A 94 -10.14 -6.62 6.18
CA THR A 94 -8.90 -6.25 6.89
C THR A 94 -8.32 -4.95 6.32
N LEU A 95 -8.27 -4.82 5.00
CA LEU A 95 -7.87 -3.57 4.35
C LEU A 95 -8.80 -2.41 4.71
N TYR A 96 -10.11 -2.64 4.67
CA TYR A 96 -11.09 -1.63 5.04
C TYR A 96 -10.88 -1.17 6.49
N PHE A 97 -10.72 -2.10 7.42
CA PHE A 97 -10.42 -1.80 8.82
C PHE A 97 -9.16 -0.94 8.97
N ARG A 98 -8.05 -1.30 8.30
CA ARG A 98 -6.80 -0.53 8.36
C ARG A 98 -6.96 0.89 7.82
N LEU A 99 -7.77 1.08 6.79
CA LEU A 99 -8.11 2.43 6.29
C LEU A 99 -8.94 3.21 7.32
N GLN A 100 -9.91 2.58 7.99
CA GLN A 100 -10.67 3.24 9.07
C GLN A 100 -9.75 3.62 10.25
N GLN A 101 -8.87 2.71 10.66
CA GLN A 101 -7.88 2.97 11.71
C GLN A 101 -6.97 4.15 11.34
N GLN A 102 -6.46 4.18 10.10
CA GLN A 102 -5.65 5.31 9.63
C GLN A 102 -6.43 6.61 9.65
N GLN A 103 -7.70 6.63 9.23
CA GLN A 103 -8.55 7.83 9.29
C GLN A 103 -8.68 8.35 10.73
N MET A 104 -8.90 7.47 11.70
CA MET A 104 -8.94 7.85 13.12
C MET A 104 -7.59 8.44 13.58
N ILE A 105 -6.48 7.83 13.20
CA ILE A 105 -5.13 8.33 13.48
C ILE A 105 -4.97 9.75 12.89
N GLU A 106 -5.44 10.01 11.68
CA GLU A 106 -5.40 11.34 11.07
C GLU A 106 -6.27 12.36 11.83
N LEU A 107 -7.43 11.96 12.35
CA LEU A 107 -8.24 12.84 13.21
C LEU A 107 -7.51 13.21 14.50
N ILE A 108 -6.84 12.24 15.14
CA ILE A 108 -6.02 12.47 16.34
C ILE A 108 -4.85 13.41 16.04
N ARG A 109 -4.13 13.19 14.94
CA ARG A 109 -2.99 14.04 14.52
C ARG A 109 -3.42 15.49 14.27
N ASN A 110 -4.64 15.69 13.77
CA ASN A 110 -5.20 17.01 13.53
C ASN A 110 -5.89 17.63 14.78
N GLN A 111 -5.73 17.03 15.96
CA GLN A 111 -6.34 17.46 17.23
C GLN A 111 -7.88 17.52 17.20
N ARG A 112 -8.51 16.72 16.32
CA ARG A 112 -9.97 16.60 16.17
C ARG A 112 -10.49 15.46 17.03
N VAL A 113 -10.29 15.57 18.34
CA VAL A 113 -10.55 14.50 19.33
C VAL A 113 -12.02 14.08 19.38
N GLU A 114 -12.95 15.04 19.37
CA GLU A 114 -14.40 14.76 19.38
C GLU A 114 -14.83 13.94 18.16
N GLU A 115 -14.30 14.29 16.99
CA GLU A 115 -14.60 13.57 15.75
C GLU A 115 -13.95 12.19 15.73
N ALA A 116 -12.74 12.05 16.27
CA ALA A 116 -12.09 10.76 16.43
C ALA A 116 -12.88 9.83 17.38
N LEU A 117 -13.46 10.38 18.46
CA LEU A 117 -14.27 9.64 19.41
C LEU A 117 -15.58 9.17 18.77
N GLN A 118 -16.29 10.08 18.09
CA GLN A 118 -17.52 9.74 17.36
C GLN A 118 -17.24 8.67 16.30
N PHE A 119 -16.17 8.84 15.53
CA PHE A 119 -15.76 7.89 14.51
C PHE A 119 -15.46 6.50 15.10
N ALA A 120 -14.81 6.44 16.26
CA ALA A 120 -14.51 5.18 16.90
C ALA A 120 -15.77 4.46 17.42
N GLN A 121 -16.75 5.21 17.94
CA GLN A 121 -18.04 4.66 18.36
C GLN A 121 -18.84 4.11 17.18
N ASP A 122 -18.90 4.86 16.08
CA ASP A 122 -19.73 4.51 14.92
C ASP A 122 -19.12 3.38 14.08
N ARG A 123 -17.80 3.34 13.91
CA ARG A 123 -17.15 2.44 12.95
C ARG A 123 -16.28 1.37 13.60
N LEU A 124 -15.39 1.76 14.51
CA LEU A 124 -14.44 0.82 15.11
C LEU A 124 -15.11 -0.11 16.14
N GLY A 125 -16.15 0.38 16.81
CA GLY A 125 -16.99 -0.44 17.69
C GLY A 125 -17.63 -1.62 16.96
N GLU A 126 -18.18 -1.39 15.77
CA GLU A 126 -18.76 -2.47 14.95
C GLU A 126 -17.68 -3.46 14.46
N CYS A 127 -16.50 -2.96 14.06
CA CYS A 127 -15.38 -3.81 13.64
C CYS A 127 -14.91 -4.75 14.77
N ALA A 128 -14.77 -4.23 15.99
CA ALA A 128 -14.35 -5.01 17.16
C ALA A 128 -15.34 -6.12 17.54
N VAL A 129 -16.64 -5.91 17.32
CA VAL A 129 -17.68 -6.92 17.55
C VAL A 129 -17.66 -8.00 16.48
N ASN A 130 -17.40 -7.62 15.23
CA ASN A 130 -17.43 -8.53 14.09
C ASN A 130 -16.15 -9.36 13.95
N ASP A 131 -14.99 -8.84 14.38
CA ASP A 131 -13.71 -9.55 14.37
C ASP A 131 -12.91 -9.32 15.67
N PRO A 132 -12.93 -10.27 16.61
CA PRO A 132 -12.17 -10.17 17.85
C PRO A 132 -10.64 -10.07 17.65
N ALA A 133 -10.11 -10.47 16.49
CA ALA A 133 -8.68 -10.42 16.21
C ALA A 133 -8.16 -8.99 16.05
N VAL A 134 -9.01 -8.04 15.66
CA VAL A 134 -8.63 -6.62 15.50
C VAL A 134 -8.77 -5.80 16.79
N LEU A 135 -9.40 -6.36 17.82
CA LEU A 135 -9.63 -5.69 19.11
C LEU A 135 -8.36 -5.07 19.72
N PRO A 136 -7.20 -5.76 19.77
CA PRO A 136 -5.99 -5.16 20.33
C PRO A 136 -5.51 -3.93 19.55
N GLU A 137 -5.72 -3.90 18.23
CA GLU A 137 -5.35 -2.76 17.39
C GLU A 137 -6.31 -1.57 17.60
N VAL A 138 -7.60 -1.86 17.77
CA VAL A 138 -8.62 -0.86 18.14
C VAL A 138 -8.30 -0.23 19.50
N GLU A 139 -8.02 -1.05 20.52
CA GLU A 139 -7.69 -0.58 21.87
C GLU A 139 -6.44 0.30 21.88
N ARG A 140 -5.38 -0.08 21.15
CA ARG A 140 -4.17 0.73 21.01
C ARG A 140 -4.46 2.10 20.38
N THR A 141 -5.33 2.13 19.38
CA THR A 141 -5.69 3.38 18.67
C THR A 141 -6.56 4.28 19.57
N LEU A 142 -7.53 3.69 20.29
CA LEU A 142 -8.36 4.41 21.26
C LEU A 142 -7.54 4.93 22.45
N ALA A 143 -6.54 4.17 22.90
CA ALA A 143 -5.70 4.58 24.01
C ALA A 143 -4.96 5.90 23.73
N LEU A 144 -4.69 6.24 22.46
CA LEU A 144 -4.11 7.53 22.08
C LEU A 144 -4.98 8.72 22.53
N LEU A 145 -6.31 8.55 22.59
CA LEU A 145 -7.24 9.60 23.06
C LEU A 145 -7.15 9.84 24.57
N ALA A 146 -6.60 8.89 25.33
CA ALA A 146 -6.48 8.99 26.79
C ALA A 146 -5.23 9.78 27.23
N PHE A 147 -4.36 10.16 26.30
CA PHE A 147 -3.14 10.94 26.59
C PHE A 147 -3.32 12.40 26.14
N ASP A 148 -2.95 13.34 27.02
CA ASP A 148 -2.93 14.77 26.69
C ASP A 148 -1.97 15.08 25.53
N ASP A 149 -0.89 14.30 25.43
CA ASP A 149 0.09 14.34 24.34
C ASP A 149 0.24 12.94 23.71
N PRO A 150 -0.52 12.65 22.62
CA PRO A 150 -0.49 11.36 21.94
C PRO A 150 0.90 10.95 21.43
N GLU A 151 1.78 11.91 21.12
CA GLU A 151 3.15 11.63 20.62
C GLU A 151 4.10 11.16 21.71
N LYS A 152 3.78 11.40 22.99
CA LYS A 152 4.52 10.86 24.14
C LYS A 152 3.95 9.56 24.67
N SER A 153 2.89 9.05 24.05
CA SER A 153 2.25 7.81 24.48
C SER A 153 3.10 6.58 24.12
N PRO A 154 2.89 5.44 24.80
CA PRO A 154 3.48 4.15 24.40
C PRO A 154 3.06 3.67 23.01
N PHE A 155 2.06 4.33 22.39
CA PHE A 155 1.49 4.00 21.09
C PHE A 155 1.80 5.06 20.02
N ALA A 156 2.75 5.97 20.31
CA ALA A 156 3.18 7.02 19.38
C ALA A 156 3.75 6.47 18.05
N ASP A 157 4.08 5.18 17.99
CA ASP A 157 4.45 4.48 16.77
C ASP A 157 3.34 4.51 15.71
N LEU A 158 2.08 4.54 16.13
CA LEU A 158 0.91 4.65 15.23
C LEU A 158 0.82 6.03 14.56
N LEU A 159 1.34 7.08 15.19
CA LEU A 159 1.32 8.45 14.66
C LEU A 159 2.46 8.70 13.66
N GLN A 160 3.44 7.80 13.57
CA GLN A 160 4.59 7.96 12.70
C GLN A 160 4.23 7.84 11.22
N LEU A 161 4.97 8.55 10.37
CA LEU A 161 4.80 8.46 8.92
C LEU A 161 5.04 7.02 8.40
N SER A 162 5.89 6.26 9.07
CA SER A 162 6.17 4.86 8.74
C SER A 162 4.95 3.95 8.91
N HIS A 163 4.02 4.28 9.82
CA HIS A 163 2.75 3.56 9.94
C HIS A 163 1.85 3.85 8.74
N ARG A 164 1.69 5.14 8.37
CA ARG A 164 0.94 5.56 7.18
C ARG A 164 1.49 4.88 5.91
N GLN A 165 2.80 4.84 5.74
CA GLN A 165 3.44 4.18 4.60
C GLN A 165 3.14 2.68 4.51
N LYS A 166 3.02 1.97 5.64
CA LYS A 166 2.64 0.55 5.66
C LYS A 166 1.20 0.35 5.19
N VAL A 167 0.28 1.21 5.63
CA VAL A 167 -1.12 1.17 5.19
C VAL A 167 -1.20 1.47 3.69
N THR A 168 -0.47 2.48 3.23
CA THR A 168 -0.34 2.79 1.80
C THR A 168 0.15 1.55 1.04
N PHE A 169 1.32 1.01 1.38
CA PHE A 169 1.90 -0.15 0.69
C PHE A 169 0.94 -1.35 0.63
N LYS A 170 0.25 -1.67 1.74
CA LYS A 170 -0.73 -2.77 1.74
C LYS A 170 -1.91 -2.49 0.82
N THR A 171 -2.41 -1.26 0.82
CA THR A 171 -3.50 -0.83 -0.08
C THR A 171 -3.08 -0.97 -1.55
N PHE A 172 -1.84 -0.58 -1.87
CA PHE A 172 -1.27 -0.75 -3.21
C PHE A 172 -1.20 -2.22 -3.64
N GLU A 173 -0.72 -3.09 -2.75
CA GLU A 173 -0.62 -4.53 -3.01
C GLU A 173 -1.99 -5.14 -3.35
N CYS A 174 -3.04 -4.79 -2.59
CA CYS A 174 -4.40 -5.28 -2.83
C CYS A 174 -4.98 -4.74 -4.14
N ILE A 175 -4.78 -3.46 -4.44
CA ILE A 175 -5.21 -2.85 -5.72
C ILE A 175 -4.50 -3.53 -6.90
N TYR A 176 -3.19 -3.74 -6.80
CA TYR A 176 -2.41 -4.40 -7.84
C TYR A 176 -2.88 -5.83 -8.09
N THR A 177 -3.08 -6.60 -7.02
CA THR A 177 -3.60 -7.98 -7.10
C THR A 177 -4.99 -8.01 -7.73
N CYS A 178 -5.86 -7.04 -7.40
CA CYS A 178 -7.16 -6.90 -8.02
C CYS A 178 -7.04 -6.60 -9.53
N CYS A 179 -6.17 -5.66 -9.93
CA CYS A 179 -5.92 -5.33 -11.33
C CYS A 179 -5.39 -6.53 -12.13
N GLN A 180 -4.44 -7.29 -11.57
CA GLN A 180 -3.93 -8.50 -12.22
C GLN A 180 -5.01 -9.57 -12.38
N ASN A 181 -5.84 -9.80 -11.35
CA ASN A 181 -6.94 -10.76 -11.43
C ASN A 181 -8.00 -10.36 -12.46
N ILE A 182 -8.27 -9.06 -12.62
CA ILE A 182 -9.17 -8.55 -13.68
C ILE A 182 -8.56 -8.74 -15.07
N LEU A 183 -7.24 -8.60 -15.23
CA LEU A 183 -6.55 -8.85 -16.49
C LEU A 183 -6.50 -10.34 -16.88
N ILE A 184 -6.36 -11.23 -15.90
CA ILE A 184 -6.33 -12.69 -16.11
C ILE A 184 -7.74 -13.28 -16.28
N GLY A 185 -8.76 -12.68 -15.64
CA GLY A 185 -10.16 -13.11 -15.74
C GLY A 185 -10.92 -12.63 -16.99
N LYS A 186 -10.28 -11.86 -17.87
CA LYS A 186 -10.78 -11.57 -19.22
C LYS A 186 -10.32 -12.65 -20.19
N SER A 187 -10.84 -13.87 -20.05
CA SER A 187 -10.71 -14.92 -21.08
C SER A 187 -11.93 -15.80 -21.13
#